data_AF-A0A2C1Z197-F1
#
_entry.id   AF-A0A2C1Z197-F1
#
_cell.length_a   1.000
_cell.length_b   1.000
_cell.length_c   1.000
_cell.angle_alpha   90.00
_cell.angle_beta   90.00
_cell.angle_gamma   90.00
#
_symmetry.space_group_name_H-M   'P 1'
#
loop_
_entity.id
_entity.type
_entity.pdbx_description
1 polymer ?
#
loop_
_entity_poly.entity_id
_entity_poly.type
_entity_poly.pdbx_seq_one_letter_code
_entity_poly.pdbx_strand_id
1 'polypeptide(L)' 'MEHKKANPKKELAGSFYHPSYYKESDDLSSGIATSHEQVSDTYTEGEIGAVIDDVNGKDIPIPRKGFE' A
#
# COMPACT_ATOMS: atom_id res chain seq x y z
N MET A 1 -0.76 -16.47 -21.24
CA MET A 1 -0.85 -16.13 -19.81
C MET A 1 -2.31 -16.29 -19.42
N GLU A 2 -2.61 -17.14 -18.46
CA GLU A 2 -3.99 -17.35 -17.99
C GLU A 2 -4.47 -16.07 -17.30
N HIS A 3 -5.55 -15.47 -17.79
CA HIS A 3 -6.16 -14.31 -17.12
C HIS A 3 -6.81 -14.81 -15.82
N LYS A 4 -6.06 -14.77 -14.71
CA LYS A 4 -6.61 -15.10 -13.39
C LYS A 4 -7.80 -14.18 -13.11
N LYS A 5 -8.98 -14.79 -12.97
CA LYS A 5 -10.22 -14.08 -12.72
C LYS A 5 -10.23 -13.56 -11.28
N ALA A 6 -10.88 -12.42 -11.08
CA ALA A 6 -11.23 -11.88 -9.76
C ALA A 6 -11.87 -12.96 -8.87
N ASN A 7 -11.56 -12.95 -7.56
CA ASN A 7 -12.10 -13.93 -6.62
C ASN A 7 -13.60 -13.71 -6.42
N PRO A 8 -14.48 -14.56 -6.99
CA PRO A 8 -15.92 -14.33 -6.94
C PRO A 8 -16.50 -14.56 -5.54
N LYS A 9 -15.79 -15.31 -4.69
CA LYS A 9 -16.24 -15.61 -3.32
C LYS A 9 -15.85 -14.53 -2.32
N LYS A 10 -15.03 -13.55 -2.73
CA LYS A 10 -14.52 -12.47 -1.86
C LYS A 10 -13.92 -13.02 -0.55
N GLU A 11 -13.12 -14.07 -0.66
CA GLU A 11 -12.37 -14.64 0.47
C GLU A 11 -10.99 -13.97 0.54
N LEU A 12 -10.49 -13.65 1.73
CA LEU A 12 -9.17 -13.02 1.86
C LEU A 12 -8.05 -13.98 1.44
N ALA A 13 -8.11 -15.23 1.90
CA ALA A 13 -7.12 -16.24 1.58
C ALA A 13 -7.15 -16.58 0.08
N GLY A 14 -5.98 -16.54 -0.57
CA GLY A 14 -5.86 -16.86 -1.99
C GLY A 14 -6.42 -15.79 -2.94
N SER A 15 -6.86 -14.63 -2.42
CA SER A 15 -7.15 -13.46 -3.25
C SER A 15 -5.88 -12.80 -3.74
N PHE A 16 -5.98 -12.22 -4.93
CA PHE A 16 -4.96 -11.37 -5.54
C PHE A 16 -5.61 -10.10 -6.06
N TYR A 17 -4.82 -9.05 -6.23
CA TYR A 17 -5.28 -7.82 -6.87
C TYR A 17 -5.81 -8.10 -8.29
N HIS A 18 -6.93 -7.46 -8.62
CA HIS A 18 -7.49 -7.43 -9.96
C HIS A 18 -7.91 -5.98 -10.29
N PRO A 19 -7.64 -5.44 -11.48
CA PRO A 19 -7.93 -4.03 -11.80
C PRO A 19 -9.39 -3.60 -11.66
N SER A 20 -10.35 -4.55 -11.73
CA SER A 20 -11.76 -4.23 -11.51
C SER A 20 -12.07 -3.81 -10.07
N TYR A 21 -11.23 -4.16 -9.09
CA TYR A 21 -11.48 -3.90 -7.67
C TYR A 21 -11.53 -2.41 -7.32
N TYR A 22 -10.90 -1.53 -8.11
CA TYR A 22 -11.07 -0.07 -7.96
C TYR A 22 -12.50 0.42 -8.22
N LYS A 23 -13.36 -0.41 -8.84
CA LYS A 23 -14.76 -0.09 -9.14
C LYS A 23 -15.76 -0.80 -8.23
N GLU A 24 -15.29 -1.72 -7.40
CA GLU A 24 -16.12 -2.46 -6.46
C GLU A 24 -16.33 -1.64 -5.19
N SER A 25 -17.45 -1.85 -4.51
CA SER A 25 -17.83 -1.11 -3.28
C SER A 25 -17.73 -1.94 -2.00
N ASP A 26 -17.24 -3.19 -2.08
CA ASP A 26 -17.04 -4.03 -0.90
C ASP A 26 -15.66 -3.82 -0.27
N ASP A 27 -15.62 -3.93 1.05
CA ASP A 27 -14.43 -3.65 1.86
C ASP A 27 -13.21 -4.47 1.46
N LEU A 28 -13.39 -5.73 1.06
CA LEU A 28 -12.26 -6.59 0.70
C LEU A 28 -11.63 -6.12 -0.62
N SER A 29 -12.45 -5.92 -1.65
CA SER A 29 -11.98 -5.42 -2.95
C SER A 29 -11.32 -4.05 -2.81
N SER A 30 -11.95 -3.14 -2.06
CA SER A 30 -11.40 -1.81 -1.78
C SER A 30 -10.07 -1.90 -1.02
N GLY A 31 -9.99 -2.71 0.03
CA GLY A 31 -8.76 -2.88 0.80
C GLY A 31 -7.59 -3.46 -0.01
N ILE A 32 -7.87 -4.43 -0.89
CA ILE A 32 -6.87 -4.99 -1.80
C ILE A 32 -6.41 -3.95 -2.83
N ALA A 33 -7.35 -3.18 -3.40
CA ALA A 33 -7.03 -2.14 -4.38
C ALA A 33 -6.20 -1.00 -3.76
N THR A 34 -6.59 -0.53 -2.58
CA THR A 34 -5.83 0.49 -1.82
C THR A 34 -4.43 0.00 -1.45
N SER A 35 -4.28 -1.27 -1.04
CA SER A 35 -2.95 -1.82 -0.73
C SER A 35 -2.07 -1.92 -1.98
N HIS A 36 -2.65 -2.25 -3.13
CA HIS A 36 -1.94 -2.27 -4.41
C HIS A 36 -1.48 -0.85 -4.81
N GLU A 37 -2.34 0.15 -4.65
CA GLU A 37 -2.00 1.56 -4.86
C GLU A 37 -0.85 2.01 -3.96
N GLN A 38 -0.95 1.80 -2.65
CA GLN A 38 0.13 2.16 -1.71
C GLN A 38 1.50 1.55 -2.07
N VAL A 39 1.53 0.29 -2.49
CA VAL A 39 2.77 -0.36 -2.94
C VAL A 39 3.28 0.24 -4.24
N SER A 40 2.39 0.50 -5.19
CA SER A 40 2.72 1.10 -6.48
C SER A 40 3.26 2.53 -6.33
N ASP A 41 2.63 3.31 -5.46
CA ASP A 41 3.02 4.69 -5.14
C ASP A 41 4.39 4.68 -4.47
N THR A 42 4.58 3.82 -3.46
CA THR A 42 5.89 3.67 -2.80
C THR A 42 6.98 3.27 -3.78
N TYR A 43 6.67 2.38 -4.73
CA TYR A 43 7.64 1.94 -5.75
C TYR A 43 7.97 3.04 -6.76
N THR A 44 6.97 3.84 -7.16
CA THR A 44 7.10 4.83 -8.24
C THR A 44 7.60 6.18 -7.72
N GLU A 45 7.05 6.64 -6.61
CA GLU A 45 7.31 7.96 -6.02
C GLU A 45 8.34 7.90 -4.89
N GLY A 46 8.60 6.71 -4.34
CA GLY A 46 9.41 6.54 -3.14
C GLY A 46 8.60 6.70 -1.85
N GLU A 47 9.28 6.63 -0.71
CA GLU A 47 8.66 6.82 0.61
C GLU A 47 8.82 8.26 1.08
N ILE A 48 7.74 8.85 1.62
CA ILE A 48 7.84 10.09 2.40
C ILE A 48 8.37 9.73 3.79
N GLY A 49 9.68 9.84 3.97
CA GLY A 49 10.32 9.58 5.26
C GLY A 49 9.96 10.65 6.29
N ALA A 50 9.47 10.23 7.46
CA ALA A 50 9.26 11.16 8.57
C ALA A 50 10.61 11.73 9.04
N VAL A 51 10.65 13.06 9.17
CA VAL A 51 11.79 13.82 9.68
C VAL A 51 11.40 14.56 10.95
N ILE A 52 12.37 14.77 11.85
CA ILE A 52 12.23 15.69 12.97
C ILE A 52 12.63 17.08 12.46
N ASP A 53 11.71 18.03 12.60
CA ASP A 53 11.95 19.43 12.27
C ASP A 53 12.82 20.05 13.38
N ASP A 54 14.09 20.33 13.08
CA ASP A 54 14.98 21.04 14.00
C ASP A 54 14.62 22.53 14.01
N VAL A 55 14.67 23.19 15.17
CA VAL A 55 14.36 24.63 15.32
C VAL A 55 15.26 25.53 14.46
N ASN A 56 16.37 24.99 13.95
CA ASN A 56 17.28 25.65 13.02
C ASN A 56 16.98 25.34 11.53
N GLY A 57 15.86 24.69 11.22
CA GLY A 57 15.41 24.37 9.87
C GLY A 57 16.14 23.20 9.21
N LYS A 58 16.64 22.26 10.02
CA LYS A 58 17.34 21.06 9.52
C LYS A 58 16.46 19.83 9.69
N ASP A 59 16.18 19.15 8.59
CA ASP A 59 15.53 17.84 8.60
C ASP A 59 16.46 16.79 9.21
N ILE A 60 16.06 16.21 10.35
CA ILE A 60 16.77 15.08 10.97
C ILE A 60 16.00 13.80 10.66
N PRO A 61 16.56 12.86 9.87
CA PRO A 61 15.91 11.60 9.56
C PRO A 61 15.67 10.77 10.83
N ILE A 62 14.45 10.23 11.00
CA ILE A 62 14.15 9.33 12.11
C ILE A 62 14.87 7.99 11.88
N PRO A 63 15.70 7.51 12.83
CA PRO A 63 16.39 6.24 12.69
C PRO A 63 15.40 5.08 12.61
N ARG A 64 15.50 4.23 11.58
CA ARG A 64 14.73 2.98 11.46
C ARG A 64 15.36 1.86 12.30
N LYS A 65 15.41 2.04 13.61
CA LYS A 65 15.87 1.03 14.57
C LYS A 65 14.77 0.75 15.59
N GLY A 66 14.58 -0.52 15.92
CA GLY A 66 13.71 -0.91 17.03
C GLY A 66 14.33 -0.50 18.38
N PHE A 67 13.51 -0.44 19.42
CA PHE A 67 14.01 -0.40 20.80
C PHE A 67 14.45 -1.82 21.17
N GLU A 68 15.71 -1.98 21.59
CA GLU A 68 16.20 -3.19 22.27
C GLU A 68 15.77 -3.19 23.74
#